data_AF-T0YAY4-F1
#
_entry.id   AF-T0YAY4-F1
#
_cell.length_a   1.000
_cell.length_b   1.000
_cell.length_c   1.000
_cell.angle_alpha   90.00
_cell.angle_beta   90.00
_cell.angle_gamma   90.00
#
_symmetry.space_group_name_H-M   'P 1'
#
loop_
_entity.id
_entity.type
_entity.pdbx_description
1 polymer ?
#
loop_
_entity_poly.entity_id
_entity_poly.type
_entity_poly.pdbx_seq_one_letter_code
_entity_poly.pdbx_strand_id
1 'polypeptide(L)'
;MQGGFGFGETLRLFTPDSSHAESLYDALEKAPQAADLAEGSRIRKVHAPQTFEAFLMHRIPSGPSKVRKNVELERAQELREQALRRRIAQQQHLPFVRIRSSSGHAFRLVVERIAASGTETGAPNGYGLSRTSQIVALPVIATSS
;
A
#
# COMPACT_ATOMS: atom_id res chain seq x y z
N MET A 1 -17.11 2.68 18.83
CA MET A 1 -17.37 3.21 17.47
C MET A 1 -16.79 2.23 16.47
N GLN A 2 -17.60 1.68 15.56
CA GLN A 2 -17.13 0.74 14.54
C GLN A 2 -16.19 1.50 13.59
N GLY A 3 -14.88 1.24 13.69
CA GLY A 3 -13.88 1.85 12.83
C GLY A 3 -14.17 1.51 11.37
N GLY A 4 -14.40 2.51 10.54
CA GLY A 4 -14.54 2.33 9.11
C GLY A 4 -13.30 1.68 8.49
N PHE A 5 -13.46 1.13 7.28
CA PHE A 5 -12.38 0.56 6.47
C PHE A 5 -11.30 1.61 6.17
N GLY A 6 -10.26 1.69 7.00
CA GLY A 6 -9.19 2.68 6.91
C GLY A 6 -7.87 2.17 7.49
N PHE A 7 -6.78 2.89 7.23
CA PHE A 7 -5.43 2.51 7.65
C PHE A 7 -5.09 2.86 9.10
N GLY A 8 -6.04 3.43 9.85
CA GLY A 8 -5.76 4.11 11.11
C GLY A 8 -5.06 5.45 10.90
N GLU A 9 -4.60 6.05 11.99
CA GLU A 9 -4.03 7.40 12.02
C GLU A 9 -2.49 7.41 11.96
N THR A 10 -1.85 6.24 12.12
CA THR A 10 -0.39 6.12 12.21
C THR A 10 0.19 5.41 10.99
N LEU A 11 1.08 6.09 10.26
CA LEU A 11 1.94 5.45 9.27
C LEU A 11 3.23 4.98 9.93
N ARG A 12 3.49 3.67 9.89
CA ARG A 12 4.76 3.09 10.36
C ARG A 12 5.68 2.79 9.18
N LEU A 13 6.93 3.19 9.31
CA LEU A 13 7.96 2.98 8.30
C LEU A 13 9.05 2.10 8.89
N PHE A 14 9.41 1.06 8.16
CA PHE A 14 10.41 0.08 8.56
C PHE A 14 11.58 0.14 7.59
N THR A 15 12.79 0.17 8.13
CA THR A 15 14.04 0.20 7.38
C THR A 15 14.96 -0.92 7.88
N PRO A 16 15.92 -1.37 7.07
CA PRO A 16 16.86 -2.43 7.47
C PRO A 16 17.81 -1.97 8.58
N ASP A 17 18.15 -0.68 8.64
CA ASP A 17 19.08 -0.12 9.61
C ASP A 17 18.68 1.30 10.04
N SER A 18 19.37 1.80 11.08
CA SER A 18 19.13 3.11 11.67
C SER A 18 19.53 4.28 10.76
N SER A 19 20.57 4.12 9.94
CA SER A 19 21.03 5.18 9.03
C SER A 19 19.97 5.51 7.97
N HIS A 20 19.34 4.47 7.41
CA HIS A 20 18.21 4.64 6.50
C HIS A 20 16.98 5.23 7.21
N ALA A 21 16.73 4.83 8.47
CA ALA A 21 15.63 5.40 9.25
C ALA A 21 15.81 6.90 9.47
N GLU A 22 17.02 7.33 9.86
CA GLU A 22 17.38 8.74 10.09
C GLU A 22 17.26 9.55 8.81
N SER A 23 17.82 9.04 7.71
CA SER A 23 17.74 9.71 6.40
C SER A 23 16.30 9.89 5.93
N LEU A 24 15.44 8.90 6.19
CA LEU A 24 14.03 8.95 5.80
C LEU A 24 13.24 9.89 6.72
N TYR A 25 13.51 9.87 8.02
CA TYR A 25 12.90 10.78 8.99
C TYR A 25 13.22 12.24 8.65
N ASP A 26 14.49 12.55 8.39
CA ASP A 26 14.94 13.89 7.98
C ASP A 26 14.24 14.35 6.68
N ALA A 27 14.07 13.45 5.72
CA ALA A 27 13.39 13.76 4.47
C ALA A 27 11.89 14.06 4.69
N LEU A 28 11.24 13.36 5.63
CA LEU A 28 9.85 13.62 6.00
C LEU A 28 9.69 14.93 6.76
N GLU A 29 10.57 15.25 7.71
CA GLU A 29 10.52 16.52 8.44
C GLU A 29 10.72 17.73 7.50
N LYS A 30 11.56 17.58 6.48
CA LYS A 30 11.79 18.63 5.47
C LYS A 30 10.68 18.75 4.43
N ALA A 31 9.75 17.80 4.37
CA ALA A 31 8.66 17.84 3.41
C ALA A 31 7.70 19.00 3.76
N PRO A 32 7.38 19.89 2.80
CA PRO A 32 6.47 21.00 3.07
C PRO A 32 5.14 20.50 3.63
N GLN A 33 4.64 21.15 4.68
CA GLN A 33 3.38 20.84 5.37
C GLN A 33 3.35 19.50 6.15
N ALA A 34 4.42 18.70 6.14
CA ALA A 34 4.43 17.44 6.88
C ALA A 34 4.36 17.68 8.40
N ALA A 35 5.12 18.66 8.90
CA ALA A 35 5.13 19.02 10.33
C ALA A 35 3.79 19.59 10.83
N ASP A 36 2.98 20.19 9.93
CA ASP A 36 1.65 20.71 10.29
C ASP A 36 0.57 19.61 10.33
N LEU A 37 0.84 18.48 9.67
CA LEU A 37 -0.15 17.43 9.42
C LEU A 37 0.14 16.12 10.16
N ALA A 38 1.36 15.90 10.62
CA ALA A 38 1.78 14.67 11.27
C ALA A 38 2.85 14.92 12.32
N GLU A 39 2.73 14.20 13.45
CA GLU A 39 3.76 14.17 14.47
C GLU A 39 4.75 13.03 14.19
N GLY A 40 6.04 13.38 14.06
CA GLY A 40 7.12 12.42 13.99
C GLY A 40 7.37 11.76 15.33
N SER A 41 7.73 10.46 15.32
CA SER A 41 8.16 9.75 16.52
C SER A 41 9.65 9.41 16.45
N ARG A 42 10.30 9.25 17.61
CA ARG A 42 11.69 8.80 17.68
C ARG A 42 11.87 7.44 17.00
N ILE A 43 12.96 7.29 16.25
CA ILE A 43 13.37 6.03 15.65
C ILE A 43 13.63 4.99 16.74
N ARG A 44 13.08 3.79 16.58
CA ARG A 44 13.22 2.69 17.53
C ARG A 44 13.53 1.40 16.80
N LYS A 45 14.40 0.60 17.40
CA LYS A 45 14.62 -0.79 16.97
C LYS A 45 13.44 -1.65 17.41
N VAL A 46 12.95 -2.50 16.51
CA VAL A 46 11.92 -3.49 16.84
C VAL A 46 12.60 -4.67 17.53
N HIS A 47 12.17 -5.00 18.75
CA HIS A 47 12.72 -6.12 19.52
C HIS A 47 11.78 -7.33 19.44
N ALA A 48 12.30 -8.46 18.96
CA ALA A 48 11.67 -9.79 18.98
C ALA A 48 10.15 -9.81 18.63
N PRO A 49 9.76 -9.36 17.42
CA PRO A 49 8.36 -9.42 17.01
C PRO A 49 7.88 -10.88 16.88
N GLN A 50 6.68 -11.14 17.39
CA GLN A 50 6.06 -12.48 17.35
C GLN A 50 5.08 -12.64 16.17
N THR A 51 4.57 -11.52 15.66
CA THR A 51 3.55 -11.49 14.62
C THR A 51 4.02 -10.61 13.48
N PHE A 52 3.73 -11.05 12.27
CA PHE A 52 4.13 -10.37 11.05
C PHE A 52 2.96 -10.27 10.08
N GLU A 53 2.87 -9.14 9.41
CA GLU A 53 1.90 -8.86 8.36
C GLU A 53 2.62 -8.36 7.12
N ALA A 54 2.01 -8.52 5.96
CA ALA A 54 2.45 -7.91 4.72
C ALA A 54 1.33 -7.06 4.13
N PHE A 55 1.72 -5.95 3.52
CA PHE A 55 0.80 -5.00 2.89
C PHE A 55 1.05 -5.00 1.39
N LEU A 56 0.06 -5.42 0.61
CA LEU A 56 0.16 -5.61 -0.83
C LEU A 56 -0.67 -4.58 -1.57
N MET A 57 -0.18 -4.15 -2.73
CA MET A 57 -1.04 -3.40 -3.65
C MET A 57 -2.03 -4.35 -4.32
N HIS A 58 -3.31 -4.24 -3.98
CA HIS A 58 -4.37 -5.06 -4.56
C HIS A 58 -4.73 -4.58 -5.98
N ARG A 59 -4.09 -5.18 -7.00
CA ARG A 59 -4.29 -4.82 -8.41
C ARG A 59 -5.31 -5.73 -9.08
N ILE A 60 -6.44 -5.15 -9.48
CA ILE A 60 -7.40 -5.82 -10.36
C ILE A 60 -7.25 -5.28 -11.78
N PRO A 61 -6.87 -6.11 -12.76
CA PRO A 61 -6.75 -5.69 -14.15
C PRO A 61 -8.02 -5.00 -14.64
N SER A 62 -7.87 -3.84 -15.29
CA SER A 62 -8.96 -2.98 -15.79
C SER A 62 -9.71 -3.52 -17.01
N GLY A 63 -9.48 -4.80 -17.36
CA GLY A 63 -9.89 -5.36 -18.64
C GLY A 63 -8.82 -5.18 -19.73
N PRO A 64 -9.18 -5.36 -21.01
CA PRO A 64 -8.24 -5.31 -22.12
C PRO A 64 -7.54 -3.95 -22.21
N SER A 65 -6.21 -3.98 -22.20
CA SER A 65 -5.35 -2.83 -22.47
C SER A 65 -5.67 -2.22 -23.84
N LYS A 66 -5.51 -0.89 -23.99
CA LYS A 66 -5.58 -0.18 -25.28
C LYS A 66 -4.65 -0.78 -26.36
N VAL A 67 -3.71 -1.63 -25.97
CA VAL A 67 -2.74 -2.30 -26.86
C VAL A 67 -3.33 -3.54 -27.57
N ARG A 68 -4.47 -4.09 -27.14
CA ARG A 68 -5.09 -5.25 -27.83
C ARG A 68 -5.91 -4.77 -29.03
N LYS A 69 -5.25 -4.62 -30.18
CA LYS A 69 -5.84 -4.19 -31.47
C LYS A 69 -6.88 -5.16 -32.07
N ASN A 70 -7.06 -6.36 -31.52
CA ASN A 70 -7.84 -7.44 -32.14
C ASN A 70 -9.16 -7.78 -31.41
N VAL A 71 -9.74 -6.85 -30.65
CA VAL A 71 -11.02 -7.08 -29.96
C VAL A 71 -12.05 -6.10 -30.51
N GLU A 72 -13.15 -6.64 -31.04
CA GLU A 72 -14.36 -5.90 -31.44
C GLU A 72 -14.78 -4.91 -30.35
N LEU A 73 -15.22 -3.70 -30.74
CA LEU A 73 -15.48 -2.60 -29.81
C LEU A 73 -16.51 -2.96 -28.74
N GLU A 74 -17.61 -3.61 -29.14
CA GLU A 74 -18.68 -4.05 -28.23
C GLU A 74 -18.15 -5.05 -27.21
N ARG A 75 -17.38 -6.05 -27.67
CA ARG A 75 -16.76 -7.03 -26.78
C ARG A 75 -15.75 -6.39 -25.83
N ALA A 76 -15.04 -5.37 -26.28
CA ALA A 76 -14.12 -4.61 -25.42
C ALA A 76 -14.85 -3.80 -24.35
N GLN A 77 -16.04 -3.26 -24.65
CA GLN A 77 -16.89 -2.55 -23.68
C GLN A 77 -17.42 -3.52 -22.62
N GLU A 78 -17.97 -4.67 -23.02
CA GLU A 78 -18.45 -5.71 -22.09
C GLU A 78 -17.34 -6.15 -21.13
N LEU A 79 -16.14 -6.43 -21.64
CA LEU A 79 -15.01 -6.85 -20.82
C LEU A 79 -14.56 -5.76 -19.83
N ARG A 80 -14.68 -4.48 -20.20
CA ARG A 80 -14.41 -3.36 -19.29
C ARG A 80 -15.47 -3.25 -18.20
N GLU A 81 -16.74 -3.40 -18.54
CA GLU A 81 -17.82 -3.40 -17.56
C GLU A 81 -17.72 -4.56 -16.58
N GLN A 82 -17.43 -5.77 -17.06
CA GLN A 82 -17.19 -6.93 -16.21
C GLN A 82 -15.99 -6.71 -15.27
N ALA A 83 -14.89 -6.17 -15.80
CA ALA A 83 -13.72 -5.83 -15.00
C ALA A 83 -14.04 -4.75 -13.94
N LEU A 84 -14.87 -3.77 -14.28
CA LEU A 84 -15.32 -2.73 -13.35
C LEU A 84 -16.17 -3.32 -12.23
N ARG A 85 -17.18 -4.14 -12.56
CA ARG A 85 -18.04 -4.81 -11.56
C ARG A 85 -17.21 -5.67 -10.61
N ARG A 86 -16.31 -6.49 -11.15
CA ARG A 86 -15.37 -7.30 -10.36
C ARG A 86 -14.51 -6.42 -9.44
N ARG A 87 -14.00 -5.30 -9.95
CA ARG A 87 -13.18 -4.38 -9.16
C ARG A 87 -13.94 -3.78 -7.99
N ILE A 88 -15.18 -3.32 -8.23
CA ILE A 88 -16.03 -2.77 -7.17
C ILE A 88 -16.29 -3.84 -6.11
N ALA A 89 -16.72 -5.04 -6.52
CA ALA A 89 -17.05 -6.12 -5.58
C ALA A 89 -15.84 -6.56 -4.73
N GLN A 90 -14.65 -6.67 -5.32
CA GLN A 90 -13.45 -7.14 -4.60
C GLN A 90 -12.80 -6.05 -3.74
N GLN A 91 -12.93 -4.77 -4.10
CA GLN A 91 -12.26 -3.67 -3.39
C GLN A 91 -13.15 -2.90 -2.43
N GLN A 92 -14.47 -3.15 -2.40
CA GLN A 92 -15.41 -2.36 -1.59
C GLN A 92 -15.10 -2.35 -0.08
N HIS A 93 -14.37 -3.36 0.41
CA HIS A 93 -13.99 -3.51 1.81
C HIS A 93 -12.49 -3.34 2.05
N LEU A 94 -11.74 -2.90 1.04
CA LEU A 94 -10.30 -2.70 1.17
C LEU A 94 -9.96 -1.22 1.36
N PRO A 95 -9.08 -0.88 2.31
CA PRO A 95 -8.64 0.49 2.49
C PRO A 95 -7.81 0.94 1.27
N PHE A 96 -7.89 2.22 0.96
CA PHE A 96 -7.16 2.79 -0.17
C PHE A 96 -6.70 4.22 0.08
N VAL A 97 -5.60 4.59 -0.57
CA VAL A 97 -5.10 5.98 -0.61
C VAL A 97 -5.34 6.54 -2.01
N ARG A 98 -5.76 7.81 -2.10
CA ARG A 98 -5.84 8.52 -3.39
C ARG A 98 -4.47 9.14 -3.67
N ILE A 99 -3.87 8.74 -4.78
CA ILE A 99 -2.55 9.22 -5.19
C ILE A 99 -2.69 9.93 -6.53
N ARG A 100 -1.96 11.04 -6.69
CA ARG A 100 -1.77 11.69 -7.98
C ARG A 100 -0.36 11.37 -8.48
N SER A 101 -0.25 10.81 -9.67
CA SER A 101 1.05 10.56 -10.30
C SER A 101 1.73 11.85 -10.72
N SER A 102 3.04 11.80 -10.94
CA SER A 102 3.81 12.89 -11.55
C SER A 102 3.27 13.30 -12.93
N SER A 103 2.62 12.37 -13.65
CA SER A 103 1.95 12.64 -14.93
C SER A 103 0.55 13.27 -14.78
N GLY A 104 0.15 13.67 -13.57
CA GLY A 104 -1.14 14.32 -13.29
C GLY A 104 -2.34 13.40 -13.16
N HIS A 105 -2.18 12.08 -13.35
CA HIS A 105 -3.29 11.14 -13.23
C HIS A 105 -3.55 10.75 -11.78
N ALA A 106 -4.79 10.90 -11.33
CA ALA A 106 -5.22 10.42 -10.02
C ALA A 106 -5.70 8.96 -10.09
N PHE A 107 -5.28 8.14 -9.14
CA PHE A 107 -5.73 6.75 -9.01
C PHE A 107 -5.84 6.33 -7.53
N ARG A 108 -6.51 5.21 -7.29
CA ARG A 108 -6.62 4.59 -5.96
C ARG A 108 -5.53 3.53 -5.79
N LEU A 109 -4.69 3.70 -4.79
CA LEU A 109 -3.78 2.67 -4.30
C LEU A 109 -4.55 1.85 -3.25
N VAL A 110 -5.15 0.74 -3.68
CA VAL A 110 -5.86 -0.18 -2.79
C VAL A 110 -4.84 -1.12 -2.15
N VAL A 111 -4.93 -1.27 -0.84
CA VAL A 111 -3.97 -2.08 -0.07
C VAL A 111 -4.71 -3.22 0.61
N GLU A 112 -4.14 -4.40 0.47
CA GLU A 112 -4.57 -5.62 1.14
C GLU A 112 -3.56 -5.97 2.22
N ARG A 113 -4.06 -6.33 3.40
CA ARG A 113 -3.26 -6.77 4.53
C ARG A 113 -3.39 -8.28 4.66
N ILE A 114 -2.27 -8.97 4.71
CA ILE A 114 -2.22 -10.43 4.87
C ILE A 114 -1.30 -10.80 6.04
N ALA A 115 -1.53 -11.97 6.63
CA ALA A 115 -0.56 -12.57 7.54
C ALA A 115 0.71 -12.98 6.75
N ALA A 116 1.87 -12.82 7.37
CA ALA A 116 3.16 -13.12 6.76
C ALA A 116 4.05 -13.94 7.72
N SER A 117 5.04 -14.64 7.18
CA SER A 117 6.08 -15.29 7.98
C SER A 117 7.26 -14.35 8.18
N GLY A 118 7.83 -14.27 9.38
CA GLY A 118 9.00 -13.44 9.67
C GLY A 118 10.27 -13.80 8.85
N THR A 119 10.23 -14.91 8.10
CA THR A 119 11.30 -15.32 7.17
C THR A 119 11.17 -14.71 5.77
N GLU A 120 10.09 -13.99 5.46
CA GLU A 120 9.86 -13.40 4.13
C GLU A 120 10.60 -12.06 3.99
N THR A 121 11.69 -12.07 3.22
CA THR A 121 12.60 -10.93 3.04
C THR A 121 12.59 -10.40 1.60
N GLY A 122 11.41 -10.25 1.00
CA GLY A 122 11.26 -9.69 -0.34
C GLY A 122 11.72 -8.24 -0.46
N ALA A 123 11.55 -7.66 -1.65
CA ALA A 123 11.80 -6.25 -1.90
C ALA A 123 10.48 -5.49 -2.07
N PRO A 124 10.29 -4.34 -1.38
CA PRO A 124 9.08 -3.54 -1.56
C PRO A 124 9.04 -2.92 -2.96
N ASN A 125 7.85 -2.56 -3.42
CA ASN A 125 7.65 -1.77 -4.63
C ASN A 125 7.88 -0.27 -4.37
N GLY A 126 7.69 0.57 -5.40
CA GLY A 126 7.90 2.03 -5.30
C GLY A 126 6.97 2.78 -4.32
N TYR A 127 6.02 2.09 -3.68
CA TYR A 127 5.17 2.63 -2.61
C TYR A 127 5.50 2.03 -1.23
N GLY A 128 6.59 1.27 -1.09
CA GLY A 128 6.92 0.57 0.15
C GLY A 128 6.08 -0.69 0.41
N LEU A 129 5.25 -1.12 -0.55
CA LEU A 129 4.35 -2.26 -0.40
C LEU A 129 4.95 -3.55 -0.98
N SER A 130 4.56 -4.69 -0.42
CA SER A 130 4.88 -6.02 -0.93
C SER A 130 4.33 -6.26 -2.34
N ARG A 131 4.97 -7.19 -3.07
CA ARG A 131 4.45 -7.75 -4.32
C ARG A 131 4.00 -9.18 -4.05
N THR A 132 3.04 -9.70 -4.80
CA THR A 132 2.59 -11.10 -4.65
C THR A 132 3.72 -12.12 -4.79
N SER A 133 4.75 -11.81 -5.59
CA SER A 133 5.94 -12.67 -5.75
C SER A 133 7.09 -12.33 -4.80
N GLN A 134 7.02 -11.23 -4.05
CA GLN A 134 8.07 -10.71 -3.18
C GLN A 134 7.41 -10.12 -1.94
N ILE A 135 7.10 -10.99 -0.98
CA ILE A 135 6.49 -10.61 0.29
C ILE A 135 7.56 -10.04 1.21
N VAL A 136 7.26 -8.88 1.80
CA VAL A 136 8.04 -8.25 2.85
C VAL A 136 7.25 -8.38 4.14
N ALA A 137 7.69 -9.26 5.02
CA ALA A 137 7.10 -9.41 6.34
C ALA A 137 7.48 -8.24 7.23
N LEU A 138 6.48 -7.49 7.71
CA LEU A 138 6.65 -6.39 8.63
C LEU A 138 6.13 -6.78 10.01
N PRO A 139 6.84 -6.42 11.09
CA PRO A 139 6.41 -6.78 12.44
C PRO A 139 5.16 -6.01 12.84
N VAL A 140 4.22 -6.70 13.48
CA VAL A 140 3.05 -6.07 14.08
C VAL A 140 3.45 -5.49 15.44
N ILE A 141 3.30 -4.17 15.58
CA ILE A 141 3.58 -3.46 16.84
C ILE A 141 2.23 -3.15 17.50
N ALA A 142 2.02 -3.64 18.71
CA ALA A 142 0.86 -3.26 19.50
C ALA A 142 0.86 -1.74 19.70
N THR A 143 -0.21 -1.07 19.29
CA THR A 143 -0.49 0.30 19.73
C THR A 143 -0.88 0.22 21.20
N SER A 144 0.02 0.64 22.10
CA SER A 144 -0.39 1.01 23.45
C SER A 144 -1.43 2.13 23.32
N SER A 145 -2.64 1.87 23.82
CA SER A 145 -3.76 2.81 23.84
C SER A 145 -3.53 3.92 24.85
#